data_AF-A0A5C8TN09-F1
#
_entry.id   AF-A0A5C8TN09-F1
#
_cell.length_a   1.000
_cell.length_b   1.000
_cell.length_c   1.000
_cell.angle_alpha   90.00
_cell.angle_beta   90.00
_cell.angle_gamma   90.00
#
_symmetry.space_group_name_H-M   'P 1'
#
loop_
_entity.id
_entity.type
_entity.pdbx_description
1 polymer ?
#
loop_
_entity_poly.entity_id
_entity_poly.type
_entity_poly.pdbx_seq_one_letter_code
_entity_poly.pdbx_strand_id
1 'polypeptide(L)' 'MEYDPHGFPKIEMRPLTPEEEARRRKRSIAIALALGAMVLLFFVLTIAKLGPQILNRPL' A
#
# COMPACT_ATOMS: atom_id res chain seq x y z
N MET A 1 16.55 -16.94 -31.97
CA MET A 1 15.17 -16.67 -31.52
C MET A 1 14.48 -18.01 -31.39
N GLU A 2 14.33 -18.48 -30.16
CA GLU A 2 13.69 -19.77 -29.85
C GLU A 2 12.21 -19.70 -30.26
N TYR A 3 11.85 -20.30 -31.40
CA TYR A 3 10.48 -20.34 -31.90
C TYR A 3 9.68 -21.34 -31.06
N ASP A 4 8.78 -20.83 -30.20
CA ASP A 4 7.78 -21.65 -29.52
C ASP A 4 6.64 -21.98 -30.51
N PRO A 5 6.46 -23.25 -30.92
CA PRO A 5 5.39 -23.65 -31.84
C PRO A 5 3.97 -23.45 -31.27
N HIS A 6 3.84 -23.15 -29.97
CA HIS A 6 2.56 -22.86 -29.33
C HIS A 6 2.22 -21.36 -29.27
N GLY A 7 3.04 -20.49 -29.87
CA GLY A 7 2.69 -19.08 -30.09
C GLY A 7 2.60 -18.23 -28.82
N PHE A 8 3.00 -18.75 -27.67
CA PHE A 8 3.05 -17.98 -26.44
C PHE A 8 4.43 -17.32 -26.33
N PRO A 9 4.49 -15.99 -26.16
CA PRO A 9 5.76 -15.35 -25.87
C PRO A 9 6.30 -15.95 -24.57
N LYS A 10 7.49 -16.56 -24.63
CA LYS A 10 8.22 -16.98 -23.43
C LYS A 10 8.56 -15.71 -22.66
N ILE A 11 7.74 -15.40 -21.66
CA ILE A 11 8.01 -14.29 -20.74
C ILE A 11 9.16 -14.75 -19.86
N GLU A 12 10.40 -14.51 -20.28
CA GLU A 12 11.57 -14.72 -19.43
C GLU A 12 11.41 -13.81 -18.21
N MET A 13 11.04 -14.41 -17.08
CA MET A 13 11.00 -13.73 -15.79
C MET A 13 12.43 -13.39 -15.39
N ARG A 14 12.93 -12.26 -15.90
CA ARG A 14 14.25 -11.75 -15.53
C ARG A 14 14.18 -11.18 -14.10
N PRO A 15 15.14 -11.50 -13.22
CA PRO A 15 15.22 -10.86 -11.90
C PRO A 15 15.36 -9.34 -12.06
N LEU A 16 14.71 -8.59 -11.17
CA LEU A 16 14.76 -7.13 -11.12
C LEU A 16 16.21 -6.67 -10.94
N THR A 17 16.59 -5.60 -11.64
CA THR A 17 17.84 -4.93 -11.32
C THR A 17 17.71 -4.21 -9.97
N PRO A 18 18.82 -3.95 -9.25
CA PRO A 18 18.78 -3.20 -7.99
C PRO A 18 18.13 -1.81 -8.13
N GLU A 19 18.27 -1.17 -9.30
CA GLU A 19 17.67 0.13 -9.58
C GLU A 19 16.14 0.06 -9.75
N GLU A 20 15.65 -0.97 -10.43
CA GLU A 20 14.22 -1.22 -10.62
C GLU A 20 13.56 -1.54 -9.28
N GLU A 21 14.21 -2.35 -8.45
CA GLU A 21 13.76 -2.70 -7.11
C GLU A 21 13.70 -1.46 -6.19
N ALA A 22 14.75 -0.63 -6.19
CA ALA A 22 14.79 0.59 -5.40
C ALA A 22 13.65 1.57 -5.78
N ARG A 23 13.35 1.70 -7.08
CA ARG A 23 12.23 2.53 -7.57
C ARG A 23 10.88 1.99 -7.12
N ARG A 24 10.69 0.67 -7.16
CA ARG A 24 9.48 0.00 -6.65
C ARG A 24 9.32 0.23 -5.14
N ARG A 25 10.39 0.05 -4.36
CA ARG A 25 10.38 0.24 -2.91
C ARG A 25 9.98 1.66 -2.51
N LYS A 26 10.49 2.69 -3.20
CA LYS A 26 10.09 4.09 -2.98
C LYS A 26 8.59 4.30 -3.15
N ARG A 27 7.97 3.73 -4.19
CA ARG A 27 6.53 3.81 -4.43
C ARG A 27 5.73 3.11 -3.33
N SER A 28 6.15 1.92 -2.93
CA SER A 28 5.50 1.18 -1.84
C SER A 28 5.57 1.94 -0.51
N ILE A 29 6.70 2.60 -0.22
CA ILE A 29 6.84 3.42 0.98
C ILE A 29 5.91 4.63 0.93
N ALA A 30 5.83 5.33 -0.22
CA ALA A 30 4.92 6.47 -0.37
C ALA A 30 3.45 6.06 -0.13
N ILE A 31 3.03 4.92 -0.67
CA ILE A 31 1.68 4.38 -0.45
C ILE A 31 1.48 4.02 1.03
N ALA A 32 2.44 3.33 1.65
CA ALA A 32 2.36 2.96 3.06
C ALA A 32 2.24 4.19 3.98
N LEU A 33 3.00 5.25 3.70
CA LEU A 33 2.93 6.50 4.44
C LEU A 33 1.57 7.19 4.25
N ALA A 34 1.06 7.24 3.02
CA ALA A 34 -0.24 7.84 2.73
C ALA A 34 -1.39 7.09 3.44
N LEU A 35 -1.41 5.76 3.31
CA LEU A 35 -2.42 4.92 3.96
C LEU A 35 -2.32 5.00 5.49
N GLY A 36 -1.10 4.93 6.04
CA GLY A 36 -0.85 5.07 7.46
C GLY A 36 -1.33 6.42 8.01
N ALA A 37 -1.00 7.52 7.33
CA ALA A 37 -1.47 8.85 7.70
C ALA A 37 -3.01 8.96 7.65
N MET A 38 -3.63 8.43 6.60
CA MET A 38 -5.09 8.44 6.46
C MET A 38 -5.78 7.69 7.62
N VAL A 39 -5.32 6.49 7.96
CA VAL A 39 -5.85 5.71 9.09
C VAL A 39 -5.63 6.45 10.41
N LEU A 40 -4.44 7.02 10.62
CA LEU A 40 -4.11 7.74 11.85
C LEU A 40 -5.03 8.95 12.05
N LEU A 41 -5.31 9.71 10.98
CA LEU A 41 -6.24 10.84 11.03
C LEU A 41 -7.63 10.40 11.48
N PHE A 42 -8.18 9.35 10.87
CA PHE A 42 -9.49 8.82 11.28
C PHE A 42 -9.49 8.32 12.73
N PHE A 43 -8.44 7.64 13.15
CA PHE A 43 -8.33 7.11 14.51
C PHE A 43 -8.27 8.24 15.56
N VAL A 44 -7.44 9.26 15.31
CA VAL A 44 -7.35 10.45 16.18
C VAL A 44 -8.69 11.16 16.25
N LEU A 45 -9.34 11.40 15.11
CA LEU A 45 -10.65 12.05 15.06
C LEU A 45 -11.73 11.22 15.77
N THR A 46 -11.67 9.89 15.65
CA THR A 46 -12.58 8.97 16.35
C THR A 46 -12.46 9.15 17.86
N ILE A 47 -11.25 9.10 18.41
CA ILE A 47 -11.04 9.28 19.85
C ILE A 47 -11.43 10.70 20.28
N ALA A 48 -10.98 11.73 19.56
CA ALA A 48 -11.19 13.12 19.95
C ALA A 48 -12.66 13.56 19.88
N LYS A 49 -13.42 13.09 18.87
CA LYS A 49 -14.81 13.51 18.64
C LYS A 49 -15.83 12.52 19.18
N LEU A 50 -15.66 11.23 18.92
CA LEU A 50 -16.63 10.22 19.32
C LEU A 50 -16.39 9.73 20.76
N GLY A 51 -15.14 9.74 21.24
CA GLY A 51 -14.79 9.31 22.60
C GLY A 51 -15.53 10.06 23.72
N PRO A 52 -15.49 11.41 23.77
CA PRO A 52 -16.17 12.18 24.82
C PRO A 52 -17.70 12.07 24.77
N GLN A 53 -18.26 11.91 23.57
CA GLN A 53 -19.71 11.78 23.36
C GLN A 53 -20.26 10.49 23.99
N ILE A 54 -19.46 9.42 24.02
CA ILE A 54 -19.83 8.15 24.65
C ILE A 54 -19.83 8.28 26.19
N LEU A 55 -18.91 9.10 26.75
CA LEU A 55 -18.87 9.36 28.20
C LEU A 55 -20.04 10.23 28.67
N ASN A 56 -20.54 11.13 27.82
CA ASN A 56 -21.70 11.98 28.11
C ASN A 56 -23.04 11.29 27.76
N ARG A 57 -23.25 10.06 28.24
CA ARG A 57 -24.60 9.47 28.21
C ARG A 57 -25.33 9.71 29.54
N PRO A 58 -26.55 10.25 29.54
CA PRO A 58 -27.39 10.22 30.74
C PRO A 58 -27.75 8.77 31.06
N LEU A 59 -27.73 8.43 32.36
CA LEU A 59 -28.20 7.15 32.90
C LEU A 59 -29.73 7.08 32.87
#